data_AF-A0A7H0IG95-F1
#
_entry.id   AF-A0A7H0IG95-F1
#
_cell.length_a   1.000
_cell.length_b   1.000
_cell.length_c   1.000
_cell.angle_alpha   90.00
_cell.angle_beta   90.00
_cell.angle_gamma   90.00
#
_symmetry.space_group_name_H-M   'P 1'
#
loop_
_entity.id
_entity.type
_entity.pdbx_description
1 polymer ?
#
loop_
_entity_poly.entity_id
_entity_poly.type
_entity_poly.pdbx_seq_one_letter_code
_entity_poly.pdbx_strand_id
1 'polypeptide(L)'
;MRDFIVRALSCALRVLMPRRRPGRHSAAHLTATAPATPVIPESPWSRPWTSPSKEEAAEIFRRQAEADNARRLREHHLQRERRHAAALATLGVDYPYTYEGAPFTEFPGYGGPGGGWARPA
;
A
#
# COMPACT_ATOMS: atom_id res chain seq x y z
N MET A 1 -52.82 44.28 38.82
CA MET A 1 -51.50 44.95 38.95
C MET A 1 -50.38 44.13 38.30
N ARG A 2 -50.29 42.82 38.56
CA ARG A 2 -49.33 41.89 37.94
C ARG A 2 -49.36 41.90 36.40
N ASP A 3 -50.54 41.97 35.80
CA ASP A 3 -50.68 41.98 34.33
C ASP A 3 -50.16 43.25 33.67
N PHE A 4 -50.23 44.39 34.37
CA PHE A 4 -49.64 45.65 33.91
C PHE A 4 -48.11 45.58 33.90
N ILE A 5 -47.52 44.99 34.95
CA ILE A 5 -46.07 44.78 35.04
C ILE A 5 -45.60 43.84 33.93
N VAL A 6 -46.30 42.73 33.71
CA VAL A 6 -45.97 41.76 32.64
C VAL A 6 -46.10 42.41 31.26
N ARG A 7 -47.15 43.22 31.01
CA ARG A 7 -47.31 43.95 29.75
C ARG A 7 -46.21 44.99 29.54
N ALA A 8 -45.88 45.77 30.57
CA ALA A 8 -44.83 46.80 30.49
C ALA A 8 -43.46 46.17 30.21
N LEU A 9 -43.09 45.10 30.93
CA LEU A 9 -41.84 44.37 30.73
C LEU A 9 -41.79 43.72 29.34
N SER A 10 -42.89 43.12 28.88
CA SER A 10 -42.96 42.53 27.53
C SER A 10 -42.81 43.58 26.43
N CYS A 11 -43.37 44.78 26.63
CA CYS A 11 -43.25 45.89 25.70
C CYS A 11 -41.80 46.41 25.64
N ALA A 12 -41.19 46.63 26.82
CA ALA A 12 -39.80 47.04 26.93
C ALA A 12 -38.85 46.01 26.28
N LEU A 13 -39.06 44.71 26.53
CA LEU A 13 -38.25 43.65 25.93
C LEU A 13 -38.38 43.57 24.41
N ARG A 14 -39.56 43.85 23.85
CA ARG A 14 -39.76 43.89 22.38
C ARG A 14 -39.05 45.06 21.70
N VAL A 15 -38.84 46.17 22.41
CA VAL A 15 -38.13 47.35 21.91
C VAL A 15 -36.62 47.19 22.06
N LEU A 16 -36.18 46.66 23.21
CA LEU A 16 -34.76 46.54 23.56
C LEU A 16 -34.07 45.34 22.89
N MET A 17 -34.82 44.29 22.55
CA MET A 17 -34.26 43.12 21.86
C MET A 17 -34.52 43.24 20.36
N PRO A 18 -33.50 43.42 19.52
CA PRO A 18 -33.68 43.36 18.07
C PRO A 18 -34.32 42.02 17.71
N ARG A 19 -35.40 42.06 16.91
CA ARG A 19 -36.11 40.86 16.43
C ARG A 19 -35.06 39.86 15.95
N ARG A 20 -34.96 38.71 16.63
CA ARG A 20 -34.01 37.66 16.31
C ARG A 20 -34.27 37.24 14.88
N ARG A 21 -33.38 37.64 13.96
CA ARG A 21 -33.38 37.10 12.61
C ARG A 21 -33.31 35.58 12.75
N PRO A 22 -34.08 34.82 11.95
CA PRO A 22 -33.95 33.38 11.94
C PRO A 22 -32.47 33.03 11.76
N GLY A 23 -31.89 32.39 12.78
CA GLY A 23 -30.49 31.99 12.74
C GLY A 23 -30.26 31.01 11.60
N ARG A 24 -29.00 30.83 11.18
CA ARG A 24 -28.62 29.91 10.09
C ARG A 24 -29.12 28.47 10.27
N HIS A 25 -29.43 28.08 11.51
CA HIS A 25 -29.96 26.75 11.88
C HIS A 25 -31.45 26.75 12.22
N SER A 26 -32.14 27.89 12.08
CA SER A 26 -33.58 27.95 12.33
C SER A 26 -34.34 27.29 11.18
N ALA A 27 -35.47 26.65 11.50
CA ALA A 27 -36.32 25.99 10.51
C ALA A 27 -36.72 26.93 9.37
N ALA A 28 -37.01 28.21 9.68
CA ALA A 28 -37.35 29.23 8.69
C ALA A 28 -36.19 29.57 7.74
N HIS A 29 -34.94 29.49 8.19
CA HIS A 29 -33.78 29.68 7.32
C HIS A 29 -33.53 28.45 6.44
N LEU A 30 -33.74 27.24 6.98
CA LEU A 30 -33.57 25.99 6.25
C LEU A 30 -34.63 25.80 5.18
N THR A 31 -35.89 26.18 5.43
CA THR A 31 -36.96 26.13 4.43
C THR A 31 -36.78 27.17 3.34
N ALA A 32 -36.31 28.37 3.68
CA ALA A 32 -36.02 29.43 2.70
C ALA A 32 -34.77 29.13 1.83
N THR A 33 -33.87 28.26 2.30
CA THR A 33 -32.60 27.92 1.60
C THR A 33 -32.60 26.48 1.12
N ALA A 34 -33.76 25.78 1.10
CA ALA A 34 -33.82 24.43 0.58
C ALA A 34 -33.40 24.45 -0.90
N PRO A 35 -32.27 23.82 -1.27
CA PRO A 35 -31.86 23.80 -2.67
C PRO A 35 -32.88 23.01 -3.48
N ALA A 36 -33.14 23.44 -4.71
CA ALA A 36 -33.79 22.59 -5.72
C ALA A 36 -33.06 21.24 -5.75
N THR A 37 -33.81 20.14 -5.80
CA THR A 37 -33.30 18.77 -5.72
C THR A 37 -32.01 18.63 -6.53
N PRO A 38 -30.84 18.46 -5.88
CA PRO A 38 -29.60 18.41 -6.62
C PRO A 38 -29.59 17.11 -7.43
N VAL A 39 -29.31 17.20 -8.73
CA VAL A 39 -28.91 16.04 -9.53
C VAL A 39 -27.54 15.63 -9.00
N ILE A 40 -27.52 14.67 -8.07
CA ILE A 40 -26.28 14.13 -7.53
C ILE A 40 -25.62 13.35 -8.68
N PRO A 41 -24.44 13.76 -9.19
CA PRO A 41 -23.74 12.97 -10.18
C PRO A 41 -23.39 11.61 -9.54
N GLU A 42 -23.59 10.52 -10.29
CA GLU A 42 -23.21 9.19 -9.81
C GLU A 42 -21.73 9.20 -9.43
N SER A 43 -21.45 9.10 -8.14
CA SER A 43 -20.07 9.06 -7.66
C SER A 43 -19.45 7.74 -8.11
N PRO A 44 -18.23 7.75 -8.64
CA PRO A 44 -17.52 6.50 -8.94
C PRO A 44 -17.34 5.58 -7.72
N TRP A 45 -17.46 6.15 -6.50
CA TRP A 45 -17.40 5.46 -5.22
C TRP A 45 -18.76 4.92 -4.76
N SER A 46 -19.85 5.24 -5.48
CA SER A 46 -21.19 4.67 -5.26
C SER A 46 -21.34 3.29 -5.91
N ARG A 47 -20.39 2.87 -6.75
CA ARG A 47 -20.40 1.53 -7.36
C ARG A 47 -19.98 0.49 -6.32
N PRO A 48 -20.71 -0.64 -6.19
CA PRO A 48 -20.27 -1.77 -5.39
C PRO A 48 -18.89 -2.23 -5.89
N TRP A 49 -17.96 -2.45 -4.96
CA TRP A 49 -16.63 -2.95 -5.33
C TRP A 49 -16.75 -4.32 -6.01
N THR A 50 -16.31 -4.42 -7.26
CA THR A 50 -16.21 -5.70 -7.96
C THR A 50 -15.03 -6.47 -7.40
N SER A 51 -15.27 -7.31 -6.39
CA SER A 51 -14.27 -8.25 -5.89
C SER A 51 -14.22 -9.50 -6.77
N PRO A 52 -13.04 -10.15 -6.89
CA PRO A 52 -12.95 -11.49 -7.46
C PRO A 52 -13.92 -12.44 -6.77
N SER A 53 -14.43 -13.41 -7.51
CA SER A 53 -15.18 -14.51 -6.92
C SER A 53 -14.27 -15.30 -5.94
N LYS A 54 -14.88 -16.09 -5.04
CA LYS A 54 -14.13 -16.94 -4.12
C LYS A 54 -13.18 -17.90 -4.88
N GLU A 55 -13.63 -18.42 -6.01
CA GLU A 55 -12.89 -19.34 -6.86
C GLU A 55 -11.72 -18.64 -7.54
N GLU A 56 -11.94 -17.42 -8.06
CA GLU A 56 -10.89 -16.58 -8.65
C GLU A 56 -9.83 -16.21 -7.61
N ALA A 57 -10.24 -15.79 -6.41
CA ALA A 57 -9.31 -15.49 -5.33
C ALA A 57 -8.47 -16.73 -4.94
N ALA A 58 -9.09 -17.90 -4.82
CA ALA A 58 -8.39 -19.14 -4.52
C ALA A 58 -7.39 -19.55 -5.61
N GLU A 59 -7.72 -19.32 -6.88
CA GLU A 59 -6.80 -19.51 -8.00
C GLU A 59 -5.60 -18.55 -7.95
N ILE A 60 -5.85 -17.26 -7.67
CA ILE A 60 -4.78 -16.25 -7.53
C ILE A 60 -3.78 -16.68 -6.44
N PHE A 61 -4.28 -17.08 -5.27
CA PHE A 61 -3.42 -17.51 -4.17
C PHE A 61 -2.65 -18.80 -4.48
N ARG A 62 -3.27 -19.77 -5.18
CA ARG A 62 -2.56 -20.98 -5.62
C ARG A 62 -1.41 -20.66 -6.56
N ARG A 63 -1.65 -19.85 -7.60
CA ARG A 63 -0.61 -19.42 -8.54
C ARG A 63 0.52 -18.67 -7.85
N GLN A 64 0.18 -17.81 -6.90
CA GLN A 64 1.17 -17.08 -6.12
C GLN A 64 2.03 -18.03 -5.27
N ALA A 65 1.41 -18.99 -4.59
CA ALA A 65 2.13 -19.98 -3.80
C ALA A 65 3.05 -20.86 -4.67
N GLU A 66 2.60 -21.28 -5.85
CA GLU A 66 3.42 -22.02 -6.80
C GLU A 66 4.64 -21.21 -7.29
N ALA A 67 4.44 -19.96 -7.65
CA ALA A 67 5.53 -19.07 -8.08
C ALA A 67 6.55 -18.83 -6.96
N ASP A 68 6.09 -18.61 -5.74
CA ASP A 68 6.95 -18.45 -4.57
C ASP A 68 7.72 -19.74 -4.23
N ASN A 69 7.06 -20.90 -4.32
CA ASN A 69 7.72 -22.19 -4.12
C ASN A 69 8.79 -22.45 -5.18
N ALA A 70 8.51 -22.16 -6.45
CA ALA A 70 9.48 -22.27 -7.53
C ALA A 70 10.68 -21.35 -7.30
N ARG A 71 10.46 -20.11 -6.83
CA ARG A 71 11.54 -19.18 -6.48
C ARG A 71 12.39 -19.73 -5.33
N ARG A 72 11.77 -20.18 -4.24
CA ARG A 72 12.47 -20.76 -3.08
C ARG A 72 13.30 -21.98 -3.46
N LEU A 73 12.77 -22.85 -4.32
CA LEU A 73 13.49 -24.04 -4.76
C LEU A 73 14.76 -23.69 -5.55
N ARG A 74 14.67 -22.69 -6.45
CA ARG A 74 15.84 -22.16 -7.18
C ARG A 74 16.87 -21.55 -6.24
N GLU A 75 16.43 -20.72 -5.30
CA GLU A 75 17.32 -20.11 -4.30
C GLU A 75 18.03 -21.16 -3.45
N HIS A 76 17.29 -22.18 -3.01
CA HIS A 76 17.84 -23.27 -2.22
C HIS A 76 18.86 -24.11 -3.02
N HIS A 77 18.62 -24.36 -4.31
CA HIS A 77 19.60 -24.99 -5.19
C HIS A 77 20.89 -24.16 -5.27
N LEU A 78 20.78 -22.86 -5.53
CA LEU A 78 21.93 -21.95 -5.58
C LEU A 78 22.70 -21.90 -4.26
N GLN A 79 22.01 -21.94 -3.12
CA GLN A 79 22.66 -21.99 -1.81
C GLN A 79 23.46 -23.29 -1.61
N ARG A 80 22.93 -24.43 -2.07
CA ARG A 80 23.64 -25.72 -2.01
C ARG A 80 24.90 -25.68 -2.87
N GLU A 81 24.80 -25.19 -4.09
CA GLU A 81 25.95 -25.03 -5.00
C GLU A 81 27.03 -24.14 -4.39
N ARG A 82 26.64 -22.99 -3.82
CA ARG A 82 27.60 -22.07 -3.16
C ARG A 82 28.31 -22.73 -1.98
N ARG A 83 27.58 -23.48 -1.16
CA ARG A 83 28.18 -24.22 -0.03
C ARG A 83 29.12 -25.32 -0.51
N HIS A 84 28.76 -26.01 -1.59
CA HIS A 84 29.60 -27.03 -2.19
C HIS A 84 30.89 -26.44 -2.76
N ALA A 85 30.79 -25.37 -3.54
CA ALA A 85 31.93 -24.63 -4.08
C ALA A 85 32.86 -24.12 -2.97
N ALA A 86 32.29 -23.53 -1.90
CA ALA A 86 33.06 -23.08 -0.75
C ALA A 86 33.80 -24.24 -0.05
N ALA A 87 33.15 -25.39 0.12
CA ALA A 87 33.79 -26.57 0.70
C ALA A 87 34.96 -27.07 -0.16
N LEU A 88 34.80 -27.13 -1.48
CA LEU A 88 35.89 -27.50 -2.39
C LEU A 88 37.05 -26.51 -2.36
N ALA A 89 36.75 -25.20 -2.32
CA ALA A 89 37.78 -24.17 -2.19
C ALA A 89 38.58 -24.31 -0.89
N THR A 90 37.96 -24.71 0.23
CA THR A 90 38.71 -24.98 1.48
C THR A 90 39.67 -26.18 1.38
N LEU A 91 39.42 -27.10 0.45
CA LEU A 91 40.30 -28.22 0.14
C LEU A 91 41.36 -27.85 -0.93
N GLY A 92 41.38 -26.59 -1.39
CA GLY A 92 42.25 -26.13 -2.47
C GLY A 92 41.83 -26.61 -3.86
N VAL A 93 40.59 -27.07 -4.02
CA VAL A 93 40.04 -27.49 -5.31
C VAL A 93 39.26 -26.34 -5.93
N ASP A 94 39.75 -25.85 -7.08
CA ASP A 94 39.06 -24.83 -7.85
C ASP A 94 37.82 -25.42 -8.52
N TYR A 95 36.65 -25.13 -7.95
CA TYR A 95 35.36 -25.54 -8.49
C TYR A 95 34.84 -24.48 -9.47
N PRO A 96 34.47 -24.85 -10.71
CA PRO A 96 34.04 -23.91 -11.75
C PRO A 96 32.60 -23.44 -11.52
N TYR A 97 32.36 -22.75 -10.39
CA TYR A 97 31.07 -22.15 -10.09
C TYR A 97 30.82 -20.93 -10.97
N THR A 98 29.85 -21.04 -11.86
CA THR A 98 29.40 -19.94 -12.72
C THR A 98 27.98 -19.52 -12.35
N TYR A 99 27.70 -18.23 -12.48
CA TYR A 99 26.37 -17.67 -12.32
C TYR A 99 26.19 -16.50 -13.30
N GLU A 100 24.95 -16.14 -13.59
CA GLU A 100 24.63 -15.03 -14.48
C GLU A 100 25.20 -13.71 -13.93
N GLY A 101 26.15 -13.10 -14.64
CA GLY A 101 26.89 -11.91 -14.20
C GLY A 101 28.15 -12.19 -13.36
N ALA A 102 28.66 -13.42 -13.34
CA ALA A 102 29.92 -13.72 -12.69
C ALA A 102 31.10 -13.00 -13.40
N PRO A 103 31.99 -12.31 -12.67
CA PRO A 103 33.11 -11.58 -13.27
C PRO A 103 34.26 -12.49 -13.76
N PHE A 104 34.14 -13.82 -13.58
CA PHE A 104 35.19 -14.81 -13.85
C PHE A 104 34.75 -15.88 -14.87
N THR A 105 33.93 -15.52 -15.86
CA THR A 105 33.39 -16.46 -16.86
C THR A 105 34.41 -17.01 -17.85
N GLU A 106 35.64 -16.51 -17.83
CA GLU A 106 36.72 -16.97 -18.68
C GLU A 106 37.81 -17.61 -17.83
N PHE A 107 37.77 -18.94 -17.68
CA PHE A 107 39.00 -19.69 -17.40
C PHE A 107 39.61 -20.05 -18.75
N PRO A 108 40.67 -19.36 -19.21
CA PRO A 108 41.33 -19.72 -20.44
C PRO A 108 42.14 -20.99 -20.19
N GLY A 109 41.79 -22.06 -20.89
CA GLY A 109 42.72 -23.11 -21.28
C GLY A 109 43.28 -23.99 -20.15
N TYR A 110 42.77 -25.21 -20.07
CA TYR A 110 43.59 -26.34 -19.69
C TYR A 110 44.77 -26.41 -20.70
N GLY A 111 45.94 -25.91 -20.30
CA GLY A 111 47.07 -25.74 -21.21
C GLY A 111 48.40 -25.43 -20.50
N GLY A 112 48.91 -26.40 -19.73
CA GLY A 112 50.35 -26.52 -19.46
C GLY A 112 50.85 -25.99 -18.09
N PRO A 113 51.96 -26.55 -17.57
CA PRO A 113 52.44 -26.30 -16.22
C PRO A 113 53.35 -25.07 -16.18
N GLY A 114 52.98 -24.04 -15.42
CA GLY A 114 53.87 -22.92 -15.12
C GLY A 114 53.16 -21.60 -15.01
N GLY A 115 52.94 -21.15 -13.78
CA GLY A 115 52.39 -19.82 -13.51
C GLY A 115 52.27 -19.59 -12.02
N GLY A 116 53.40 -19.25 -11.38
CA GLY A 116 53.47 -18.95 -9.95
C GLY A 116 52.65 -17.71 -9.62
N TRP A 117 51.72 -17.85 -8.67
CA TRP A 117 51.02 -16.72 -8.09
C TRP A 117 51.92 -16.07 -7.03
N ALA A 118 52.47 -14.91 -7.36
CA ALA A 118 53.13 -14.04 -6.39
C ALA A 118 52.07 -13.48 -5.42
N ARG A 119 52.27 -13.72 -4.12
CA ARG A 119 51.50 -13.09 -3.04
C ARG A 119 51.93 -11.61 -2.91
N PRO A 120 51.00 -10.64 -2.84
CA PRO A 120 51.36 -9.29 -2.44
C PRO A 120 51.59 -9.24 -0.91
N ALA A 121 52.54 -8.39 -0.53
CA ALA A 121 52.89 -8.05 0.84
C ALA A 121 51.88 -7.10 1.50
#